data_AF-A0AAE0Q5V0-F1
#
_entry.id   AF-A0AAE0Q5V0-F1
#
_cell.length_a   1.000
_cell.length_b   1.000
_cell.length_c   1.000
_cell.angle_alpha   90.00
_cell.angle_beta   90.00
_cell.angle_gamma   90.00
#
_symmetry.space_group_name_H-M   'P 1'
#
loop_
_entity.id
_entity.type
_entity.pdbx_description
1 polymer ?
#
loop_
_entity_poly.entity_id
_entity_poly.type
_entity_poly.pdbx_seq_one_letter_code
_entity_poly.pdbx_strand_id
1 'polypeptide(L)'
;MPHVSYRLLELSWCLYPPVLCALFRCSIRINMATSASSQLSKVVKRQYMELPQGDKVQVMYIWIDGTGEGLRCKTRTLDSEPKSIEDLPEWNFDGSSTYQSEGSNSDMYLIPSAMFRDPFRKDPNKLEMNPIVRRFLKLLPKSLLKKGNR
;
A
#
# COMPACT_ATOMS: atom_id res chain seq x y z
N MET A 1 13.64 7.93 18.31
CA MET A 1 15.06 8.30 18.26
C MET A 1 15.73 7.59 17.10
N PRO A 2 16.22 8.33 16.09
CA PRO A 2 17.37 7.92 15.31
C PRO A 2 18.58 8.76 15.74
N HIS A 3 19.65 8.08 16.14
CA HIS A 3 20.94 8.69 16.48
C HIS A 3 21.54 9.33 15.23
N VAL A 4 21.60 10.66 15.19
CA VAL A 4 22.39 11.39 14.20
C VAL A 4 23.76 11.65 14.82
N SER A 5 24.77 10.93 14.34
CA SER A 5 26.17 11.14 14.70
C SER A 5 26.75 12.29 13.87
N TYR A 6 26.81 13.48 14.44
CA TYR A 6 27.56 14.60 13.87
C TYR A 6 29.02 14.50 14.30
N ARG A 7 29.92 14.22 13.36
CA ARG A 7 31.37 14.27 13.59
C ARG A 7 31.82 15.73 13.39
N LEU A 8 32.14 16.40 14.48
CA LEU A 8 32.79 17.72 14.49
C LEU A 8 34.16 17.60 13.81
N LEU A 9 34.35 18.31 12.70
CA LEU A 9 35.66 18.56 12.12
C LEU A 9 36.03 20.02 12.44
N GLU A 10 36.96 20.15 13.38
CA GLU A 10 37.74 21.35 13.68
C GLU A 10 38.33 21.94 12.39
N LEU A 11 38.04 23.20 12.10
CA LEU A 11 38.68 23.96 11.03
C LEU A 11 39.39 25.17 11.64
N SER A 12 40.70 24.98 11.85
CA SER A 12 41.66 26.03 12.15
C SER A 12 41.61 27.10 11.05
N TRP A 13 41.49 28.35 11.48
CA TRP A 13 41.51 29.54 10.62
C TRP A 13 42.92 29.74 10.05
N CYS A 14 43.05 29.81 8.72
CA CYS A 14 44.26 30.31 8.07
C CYS A 14 43.86 31.31 6.97
N LEU A 15 44.46 32.50 7.04
CA LEU A 15 44.18 33.69 6.23
C LEU A 15 44.92 33.69 4.88
N TYR A 16 44.21 34.07 3.79
CA TYR A 16 44.66 34.64 2.48
C TYR A 16 45.37 33.75 1.41
N PRO A 17 45.36 34.09 0.08
CA PRO A 17 44.28 34.54 -0.84
C PRO A 17 44.32 33.78 -2.23
N PRO A 18 43.87 34.28 -3.41
CA PRO A 18 42.68 33.79 -4.10
C PRO A 18 42.96 33.24 -5.52
N VAL A 19 42.96 31.93 -5.75
CA VAL A 19 42.73 31.34 -7.10
C VAL A 19 42.59 29.83 -6.98
N LEU A 20 41.36 29.35 -6.82
CA LEU A 20 40.87 28.16 -7.50
C LEU A 20 39.40 28.08 -7.14
N CYS A 21 38.53 28.41 -8.10
CA CYS A 21 37.13 28.04 -8.02
C CYS A 21 37.08 26.52 -8.15
N ALA A 22 37.36 25.81 -7.05
CA ALA A 22 37.12 24.40 -6.95
C ALA A 22 35.61 24.23 -7.02
N LEU A 23 35.11 23.97 -8.23
CA LEU A 23 33.80 23.38 -8.44
C LEU A 23 33.83 22.06 -7.68
N PHE A 24 33.45 22.10 -6.40
CA PHE A 24 33.00 20.93 -5.67
C PHE A 24 31.76 20.47 -6.41
N ARG A 25 31.98 19.66 -7.44
CA ARG A 25 30.94 18.89 -8.09
C ARG A 25 30.54 17.87 -7.05
N CYS A 26 29.63 18.27 -6.16
CA CYS A 26 28.86 17.37 -5.34
C CYS A 26 28.07 16.51 -6.33
N SER A 27 28.69 15.43 -6.77
CA SER A 27 28.03 14.42 -7.59
C SER A 27 27.11 13.70 -6.62
N ILE A 28 25.90 14.23 -6.48
CA ILE A 28 24.80 13.53 -5.82
C ILE A 28 24.60 12.26 -6.64
N ARG A 29 25.20 11.15 -6.19
CA ARG A 29 24.86 9.83 -6.70
C ARG A 29 23.42 9.57 -6.26
N ILE A 30 22.48 9.84 -7.15
CA ILE A 30 21.11 9.33 -7.02
C ILE A 30 21.23 7.82 -7.16
N ASN A 31 21.38 7.11 -6.05
CA ASN A 31 21.17 5.67 -6.02
C ASN A 31 19.67 5.45 -6.24
N MET A 32 19.26 5.32 -7.51
CA MET A 32 17.95 4.77 -7.82
C MET A 32 17.89 3.37 -7.21
N ALA A 33 16.96 3.16 -6.28
CA ALA A 33 16.65 1.82 -5.80
C ALA A 33 16.06 1.02 -6.97
N THR A 34 16.89 0.22 -7.64
CA THR A 34 16.45 -0.68 -8.70
C THR A 34 15.97 -1.98 -8.05
N SER A 35 14.66 -2.26 -8.13
CA SER A 35 14.15 -3.55 -7.65
C SER A 35 14.46 -4.65 -8.68
N ALA A 36 14.83 -5.84 -8.20
CA ALA A 36 15.04 -7.00 -9.07
C ALA A 36 13.78 -7.33 -9.91
N SER A 37 12.59 -7.08 -9.36
CA SER A 37 11.32 -7.28 -10.06
C SER A 37 11.17 -6.38 -11.28
N SER A 38 11.84 -5.23 -11.32
CA SER A 38 11.81 -4.32 -12.48
C SER A 38 12.49 -4.93 -13.71
N GLN A 39 13.51 -5.77 -13.50
CA GLN A 39 14.32 -6.43 -14.54
C GLN A 39 13.63 -7.64 -15.18
N LEU A 40 12.58 -8.19 -14.55
CA LEU A 40 11.82 -9.31 -15.10
C LEU A 40 11.11 -8.93 -16.41
N SER A 41 11.06 -9.88 -17.37
CA SER A 41 10.45 -9.68 -18.69
C SER A 41 8.97 -9.25 -18.58
N LYS A 42 8.67 -8.04 -19.07
CA LYS A 42 7.31 -7.49 -19.10
C LYS A 42 6.48 -8.06 -20.25
N VAL A 43 7.13 -8.58 -21.29
CA VAL A 43 6.48 -9.20 -22.44
C VAL A 43 5.77 -10.49 -22.01
N VAL A 44 6.47 -11.35 -21.26
CA VAL A 44 5.88 -12.59 -20.74
C VAL A 44 4.68 -12.29 -19.85
N LYS A 45 4.81 -11.31 -18.92
CA LYS A 45 3.67 -10.88 -18.09
C LYS A 45 2.50 -10.42 -18.95
N ARG A 46 2.73 -9.63 -19.99
CA ARG A 46 1.67 -9.12 -20.86
C ARG A 46 0.91 -10.25 -21.56
N GLN A 47 1.62 -11.24 -22.08
CA GLN A 47 1.02 -12.40 -22.74
C GLN A 47 0.02 -13.14 -21.83
N TYR A 48 0.35 -13.35 -20.56
CA TYR A 48 -0.58 -13.96 -19.60
C TYR A 48 -1.77 -13.06 -19.24
N MET A 49 -1.55 -11.74 -19.15
CA MET A 49 -2.61 -10.78 -18.83
C MET A 49 -3.58 -10.53 -19.99
N GLU A 50 -3.22 -10.94 -21.22
CA GLU A 50 -4.06 -10.84 -22.42
C GLU A 50 -4.92 -12.10 -22.65
N LEU A 51 -4.72 -13.15 -21.86
CA LEU A 51 -5.56 -14.35 -21.93
C LEU A 51 -7.01 -14.01 -21.55
N PRO A 52 -8.01 -14.63 -22.22
CA PRO A 52 -9.40 -14.45 -21.84
C PRO A 52 -9.64 -15.01 -20.43
N GLN A 53 -10.06 -14.16 -19.49
CA GLN A 53 -10.20 -14.56 -18.08
C GLN A 53 -11.43 -15.44 -17.78
N GLY A 54 -12.41 -15.47 -18.69
CA GLY A 54 -13.71 -16.12 -18.48
C GLY A 54 -14.66 -15.29 -17.60
N ASP A 55 -15.60 -15.96 -16.95
CA ASP A 55 -16.71 -15.30 -16.23
C ASP A 55 -16.36 -14.88 -14.79
N LYS A 56 -15.27 -15.40 -14.26
CA LYS A 56 -14.82 -15.08 -12.90
C LYS A 56 -14.24 -13.67 -12.84
N VAL A 57 -14.42 -13.01 -11.71
CA VAL A 57 -13.97 -11.62 -11.51
C VAL A 57 -13.01 -11.52 -10.35
N GLN A 58 -11.94 -10.76 -10.51
CA GLN A 58 -10.98 -10.50 -9.44
C GLN A 58 -11.28 -9.16 -8.75
N VAL A 59 -11.41 -9.20 -7.43
CA VAL A 59 -11.59 -7.99 -6.61
C VAL A 59 -10.41 -7.86 -5.66
N MET A 60 -9.65 -6.77 -5.81
CA MET A 60 -8.53 -6.44 -4.94
C MET A 60 -8.99 -5.54 -3.81
N TYR A 61 -9.01 -6.10 -2.59
CA TYR A 61 -9.29 -5.39 -1.35
C TYR A 61 -8.02 -4.68 -0.91
N ILE A 62 -8.13 -3.39 -0.62
CA ILE A 62 -7.04 -2.48 -0.24
C ILE A 62 -7.39 -1.88 1.11
N TRP A 63 -6.44 -1.85 2.05
CA TRP A 63 -6.63 -1.24 3.37
C TRP A 63 -5.34 -0.62 3.89
N ILE A 64 -5.47 0.21 4.93
CA ILE A 64 -4.35 0.84 5.63
C ILE A 64 -3.93 -0.06 6.79
N ASP A 65 -2.62 -0.29 6.94
CA ASP A 65 -2.07 -1.06 8.05
C ASP A 65 -1.95 -0.25 9.35
N GLY A 66 -1.44 -0.86 10.42
CA GLY A 66 -1.36 -0.26 11.75
C GLY A 66 -0.41 0.92 11.86
N THR A 67 0.42 1.18 10.84
CA THR A 67 1.26 2.39 10.78
C THR A 67 0.45 3.64 10.43
N GLY A 68 -0.72 3.49 9.81
CA GLY A 68 -1.53 4.59 9.30
C GLY A 68 -1.06 5.14 7.94
N GLU A 69 0.09 4.69 7.43
CA GLU A 69 0.68 5.15 6.17
C GLU A 69 0.80 4.01 5.14
N GLY A 70 1.06 2.79 5.61
CA GLY A 70 1.24 1.61 4.76
C GLY A 70 -0.06 1.09 4.17
N LEU A 71 -0.11 0.93 2.84
CA LEU A 71 -1.20 0.23 2.16
C LEU A 71 -0.90 -1.26 2.06
N ARG A 72 -1.92 -2.08 2.29
CA ARG A 72 -1.91 -3.53 2.09
C ARG A 72 -3.02 -3.89 1.13
N CYS A 73 -2.84 -4.98 0.40
CA CYS A 73 -3.88 -5.46 -0.50
C CYS A 73 -3.84 -6.98 -0.65
N LYS A 74 -4.99 -7.55 -1.00
CA LYS A 74 -5.13 -8.96 -1.40
C LYS A 74 -6.32 -9.11 -2.33
N THR A 75 -6.30 -10.15 -3.17
CA THR A 75 -7.31 -10.36 -4.22
C THR A 75 -8.15 -11.58 -3.93
N ARG A 76 -9.49 -11.46 -4.04
CA ARG A 76 -10.46 -12.56 -4.02
C ARG A 76 -11.07 -12.72 -5.41
N THR A 77 -11.37 -13.95 -5.77
CA THR A 77 -12.16 -14.27 -6.97
C THR A 77 -13.63 -14.34 -6.60
N LEU A 78 -14.48 -13.71 -7.40
CA LEU A 78 -15.94 -13.77 -7.34
C LEU A 78 -16.49 -14.49 -8.57
N ASP A 79 -17.68 -15.04 -8.43
CA ASP A 79 -18.35 -15.80 -9.50
C ASP A 79 -18.97 -14.92 -10.58
N SER A 80 -19.22 -13.65 -10.28
CA SER A 80 -19.82 -12.65 -11.18
C SER A 80 -19.31 -11.25 -10.88
N GLU A 81 -19.48 -10.32 -11.83
CA GLU A 81 -19.13 -8.92 -11.65
C GLU A 81 -20.06 -8.23 -10.62
N PRO A 82 -19.52 -7.66 -9.53
CA PRO A 82 -20.31 -6.91 -8.56
C PRO A 82 -20.76 -5.57 -9.16
N LYS A 83 -22.02 -5.22 -8.99
CA LYS A 83 -22.61 -3.97 -9.52
C LYS A 83 -22.60 -2.85 -8.48
N SER A 84 -22.66 -3.23 -7.21
CA SER A 84 -22.73 -2.34 -6.06
C SER A 84 -21.77 -2.79 -4.95
N ILE A 85 -21.55 -1.93 -3.96
CA ILE A 85 -20.66 -2.23 -2.83
C ILE A 85 -21.29 -3.32 -1.94
N GLU A 86 -22.63 -3.37 -1.91
CA GLU A 86 -23.41 -4.33 -1.15
C GLU A 86 -23.24 -5.77 -1.69
N ASP A 87 -22.87 -5.91 -2.96
CA ASP A 87 -22.57 -7.21 -3.58
C ASP A 87 -21.21 -7.77 -3.15
N LEU A 88 -20.35 -6.94 -2.53
CA LEU A 88 -19.02 -7.34 -2.11
C LEU A 88 -19.07 -8.03 -0.73
N PRO A 89 -18.60 -9.28 -0.62
CA PRO A 89 -18.59 -9.99 0.64
C PRO A 89 -17.55 -9.40 1.60
N GLU A 90 -17.93 -9.25 2.87
CA GLU A 90 -16.96 -8.98 3.94
C GLU A 90 -15.82 -10.01 3.91
N TRP A 91 -14.64 -9.56 4.33
CA TRP A 91 -13.47 -10.44 4.41
C TRP A 91 -12.70 -10.19 5.71
N ASN A 92 -11.69 -10.99 5.96
CA ASN A 92 -10.85 -10.93 7.14
C ASN A 92 -9.39 -11.14 6.76
N PHE A 93 -8.46 -10.63 7.55
CA PHE A 93 -7.03 -10.90 7.41
C PHE A 93 -6.37 -10.95 8.80
N ASP A 94 -5.14 -11.45 8.83
CA ASP A 94 -4.35 -11.52 10.05
C ASP A 94 -3.71 -10.15 10.38
N GLY A 95 -4.20 -9.53 11.44
CA GLY A 95 -3.74 -8.25 11.96
C GLY A 95 -2.32 -8.27 12.54
N SER A 96 -1.80 -9.44 12.89
CA SER A 96 -0.49 -9.56 13.54
C SER A 96 0.65 -9.14 12.60
N SER A 97 0.50 -9.43 11.30
CA SER A 97 1.46 -9.10 10.25
C SER A 97 1.31 -7.67 9.68
N THR A 98 0.42 -6.88 10.27
CA THR A 98 0.08 -5.53 9.81
C THR A 98 0.16 -4.49 10.92
N TYR A 99 0.73 -4.84 12.09
CA TYR A 99 0.80 -3.97 13.27
C TYR A 99 -0.57 -3.55 13.83
N GLN A 100 -1.62 -4.36 13.60
CA GLN A 100 -3.00 -4.02 13.99
C GLN A 100 -3.53 -4.87 15.15
N SER A 101 -2.83 -5.95 15.52
CA SER A 101 -3.22 -6.79 16.64
C SER A 101 -2.03 -7.46 17.31
N GLU A 102 -2.10 -7.55 18.64
CA GLU A 102 -1.24 -8.37 19.47
C GLU A 102 -2.05 -9.56 20.04
N GLY A 103 -1.40 -10.71 20.21
CA GLY A 103 -1.95 -11.89 20.89
C GLY A 103 -2.62 -12.94 19.98
N SER A 104 -3.33 -13.89 20.62
CA SER A 104 -3.92 -15.09 19.99
C SER A 104 -5.18 -14.83 19.15
N ASN A 105 -5.70 -13.60 19.15
CA ASN A 105 -6.90 -13.22 18.42
C ASN A 105 -6.60 -12.01 17.53
N SER A 106 -6.00 -12.32 16.38
CA SER A 106 -5.46 -11.36 15.43
C SER A 106 -6.36 -11.11 14.21
N ASP A 107 -7.52 -11.78 14.13
CA ASP A 107 -8.43 -11.62 13.00
C ASP A 107 -9.03 -10.21 12.93
N MET A 108 -8.72 -9.52 11.85
CA MET A 108 -9.24 -8.21 11.49
C MET A 108 -10.23 -8.32 10.33
N TYR A 109 -11.28 -7.51 10.34
CA TYR A 109 -12.33 -7.52 9.31
C TYR A 109 -12.21 -6.34 8.35
N LEU A 110 -12.50 -6.62 7.07
CA LEU A 110 -12.60 -5.72 5.94
C LEU A 110 -14.08 -5.57 5.55
N ILE A 111 -14.61 -4.35 5.69
CA ILE A 111 -16.00 -4.03 5.36
C ILE A 111 -16.00 -3.08 4.16
N PRO A 112 -16.41 -3.55 2.97
CA PRO A 112 -16.37 -2.77 1.73
C PRO A 112 -16.89 -1.34 1.89
N SER A 113 -16.13 -0.36 1.41
CA SER A 113 -16.49 1.06 1.56
C SER A 113 -16.52 1.82 0.23
N ALA A 114 -15.66 1.50 -0.72
CA ALA A 114 -15.64 2.15 -2.03
C ALA A 114 -15.13 1.19 -3.11
N MET A 115 -15.79 1.16 -4.27
CA MET A 115 -15.45 0.27 -5.37
C MET A 115 -15.07 1.06 -6.64
N PHE A 116 -14.00 0.63 -7.30
CA PHE A 116 -13.46 1.23 -8.52
C PHE A 116 -13.13 0.15 -9.56
N ARG A 117 -12.97 0.52 -10.84
CA ARG A 117 -12.44 -0.38 -11.88
C ARG A 117 -10.94 -0.60 -11.66
N ASP A 118 -10.45 -1.83 -11.86
CA ASP A 118 -9.02 -2.16 -11.72
C ASP A 118 -8.24 -1.77 -12.99
N PRO A 119 -7.37 -0.74 -12.95
CA PRO A 119 -6.59 -0.33 -14.13
C PRO A 119 -5.44 -1.29 -14.45
N PHE A 120 -5.06 -2.17 -13.52
CA PHE A 120 -3.96 -3.13 -13.68
C PHE A 120 -4.43 -4.42 -14.35
N ARG A 121 -5.65 -4.85 -14.01
CA ARG A 121 -6.26 -6.08 -14.54
C ARG A 121 -7.36 -5.82 -15.58
N LYS A 122 -7.81 -4.57 -15.74
CA LYS A 122 -8.92 -4.14 -16.60
C LYS A 122 -10.27 -4.75 -16.18
N ASP A 123 -11.33 -4.34 -16.85
CA ASP A 123 -12.66 -4.90 -16.61
C ASP A 123 -12.72 -6.39 -16.93
N PRO A 124 -13.57 -7.17 -16.24
CA PRO A 124 -14.56 -6.78 -15.21
C PRO A 124 -13.99 -6.60 -13.79
N ASN A 125 -12.67 -6.63 -13.61
CA ASN A 125 -12.03 -6.66 -12.29
C ASN A 125 -12.16 -5.31 -11.54
N LYS A 126 -12.18 -5.38 -10.20
CA LYS A 126 -12.44 -4.23 -9.32
C LYS A 126 -11.36 -4.01 -8.27
N LEU A 127 -11.20 -2.76 -7.87
CA LEU A 127 -10.51 -2.35 -6.64
C LEU A 127 -11.56 -2.01 -5.59
N GLU A 128 -11.36 -2.50 -4.38
CA GLU A 128 -12.18 -2.24 -3.22
C GLU A 128 -11.30 -1.56 -2.17
N MET A 129 -11.69 -0.38 -1.71
CA MET A 129 -10.94 0.40 -0.72
C MET A 129 -11.66 0.41 0.63
N ASN A 130 -10.95 -0.11 1.64
CA ASN A 130 -11.37 -0.14 3.03
C ASN A 130 -10.46 0.70 3.93
N PRO A 131 -10.85 1.96 4.22
CA PRO A 131 -10.08 2.80 5.13
C PRO A 131 -10.18 2.31 6.58
N ILE A 132 -11.26 1.60 6.94
CA ILE A 132 -11.53 1.18 8.32
C ILE A 132 -11.47 -0.33 8.42
N VAL A 133 -10.45 -0.80 9.12
CA VAL A 133 -10.32 -2.19 9.58
C VAL A 133 -10.95 -2.30 10.96
N ARG A 134 -11.70 -3.38 11.22
CA ARG A 134 -12.34 -3.59 12.52
C ARG A 134 -11.81 -4.82 13.24
N ARG A 135 -11.45 -4.64 14.51
CA ARG A 135 -11.30 -5.74 15.48
C ARG A 135 -12.67 -6.02 16.11
N PHE A 136 -13.16 -7.26 16.00
CA PHE A 136 -14.29 -7.76 16.79
C PHE A 136 -15.63 -6.99 16.74
N LEU A 137 -15.88 -6.17 15.72
CA LEU A 137 -17.10 -5.35 15.63
C LEU A 137 -18.20 -5.96 14.75
N LYS A 138 -18.32 -7.29 14.69
CA LYS A 138 -19.56 -7.93 14.20
C LYS A 138 -20.71 -7.84 15.21
N LEU A 139 -20.45 -7.43 16.46
CA LEU A 139 -21.46 -7.31 17.50
C LEU A 139 -22.08 -5.91 17.65
N LEU A 140 -21.55 -4.88 16.99
CA LEU A 140 -22.21 -3.56 17.00
C LEU A 140 -23.15 -3.42 15.80
N PRO A 141 -24.43 -3.12 16.02
CA PRO A 141 -25.39 -2.93 14.93
C PRO A 141 -24.94 -1.78 14.02
N LYS A 142 -25.09 -1.98 12.69
CA LYS A 142 -24.72 -1.01 11.64
C LYS A 142 -25.31 0.41 11.86
N SER A 143 -26.37 0.53 12.67
CA SER A 143 -26.98 1.80 13.08
C SER A 143 -26.05 2.74 13.86
N LEU A 144 -25.05 2.22 14.57
CA LEU A 144 -24.12 3.03 15.37
C LEU A 144 -23.00 3.68 14.55
N LEU A 145 -22.81 3.28 13.29
CA LEU A 145 -21.72 3.78 12.44
C LEU A 145 -22.09 4.96 11.56
N LYS A 146 -23.38 5.31 11.49
CA LYS A 146 -23.87 6.45 10.72
C LYS A 146 -23.87 7.79 11.47
N LYS A 147 -23.18 7.93 12.61
CA LYS A 147 -23.11 9.20 13.35
C LYS A 147 -21.71 9.81 13.29
N GLY A 148 -21.51 10.70 12.31
CA GLY A 148 -20.27 11.48 12.20
C GLY A 148 -20.14 12.37 10.98
N ASN A 149 -21.23 12.93 10.44
CA ASN A 149 -21.13 14.11 9.57
C ASN A 149 -21.55 15.34 10.39
N ARG A 150 -20.56 16.14 10.77
CA ARG A 150 -20.70 17.56 11.10
C ARG A 150 -19.76 18.31 10.19
#